data_AF-A0A6G3WTJ3-F1
#
_entry.id   AF-A0A6G3WTJ3-F1
#
_cell.length_a   1.000
_cell.length_b   1.000
_cell.length_c   1.000
_cell.angle_alpha   90.00
_cell.angle_beta   90.00
_cell.angle_gamma   90.00
#
_symmetry.space_group_name_H-M   'P 1'
#
loop_
_entity.id
_entity.type
_entity.pdbx_description
1 polymer ?
#
loop_
_entity_poly.entity_id
_entity_poly.type
_entity_poly.pdbx_seq_one_letter_code
_entity_poly.pdbx_strand_id
1 'polypeptide(L)'
;SFDHYFGTLRGVRGFGDRNAIELPTGGTVFEQPAAAGSTVLPFPVRGAAEEQKKDLQYIGALDHSWNGGAKAWGGGWMNGWISAKTAATMAYYDRRDIPLHYELADTFTVCDAYHSSIHTSTSPNRNHLWSGKTGFEANGKRAVGNDAYNEGTHPGYDWSTYAERLEKAGRSWRTYTEW
;
A
#
# COMPACT_ATOMS: atom_id res chain seq x y z
N SER A 1 1.22 4.05 -0.26
CA SER A 1 1.23 3.50 -1.64
C SER A 1 2.38 4.12 -2.42
N PHE A 2 2.65 3.68 -3.66
CA PHE A 2 3.68 4.28 -4.51
C PHE A 2 3.39 5.76 -4.79
N ASP A 3 2.20 6.07 -5.30
CA ASP A 3 1.80 7.46 -5.63
C ASP A 3 1.82 8.40 -4.43
N HIS A 4 1.59 7.88 -3.22
CA HIS A 4 1.69 8.66 -1.98
C HIS A 4 3.11 9.18 -1.72
N TYR A 5 4.15 8.43 -2.11
CA TYR A 5 5.55 8.84 -1.91
C TYR A 5 6.14 9.46 -3.17
N PHE A 6 5.88 8.86 -4.33
CA PHE A 6 6.60 9.13 -5.58
C PHE A 6 5.68 9.55 -6.73
N GLY A 7 4.38 9.79 -6.49
CA GLY A 7 3.46 10.20 -7.56
C GLY A 7 3.84 11.51 -8.25
N THR A 8 4.65 12.35 -7.59
CA THR A 8 5.21 13.60 -8.16
C THR A 8 6.65 13.46 -8.68
N LEU A 9 7.28 12.28 -8.55
CA LEU A 9 8.65 12.05 -8.99
C LEU A 9 8.72 12.10 -10.53
N ARG A 10 9.64 12.90 -11.08
CA ARG A 10 9.83 12.99 -12.52
C ARG A 10 10.34 11.66 -13.07
N GLY A 11 9.67 11.12 -14.09
CA GLY A 11 10.10 9.93 -14.82
C GLY A 11 9.35 8.65 -14.44
N VAL A 12 8.49 8.69 -13.42
CA VAL A 12 7.58 7.59 -13.09
C VAL A 12 6.21 7.81 -13.73
N ARG A 13 5.43 6.74 -13.88
CA ARG A 13 4.00 6.81 -14.21
C ARG A 13 3.18 7.27 -13.00
N GLY A 14 3.28 8.56 -12.69
CA GLY A 14 2.61 9.22 -11.57
C GLY A 14 1.58 10.26 -12.01
N PHE A 15 1.35 11.30 -11.20
CA PHE A 15 0.32 12.32 -11.44
C PHE A 15 0.53 13.15 -12.71
N GLY A 16 1.74 13.15 -13.26
CA GLY A 16 2.05 13.78 -14.55
C GLY A 16 1.93 12.85 -15.76
N ASP A 17 1.48 11.60 -15.59
CA ASP A 17 1.35 10.64 -16.69
C ASP A 17 0.26 11.08 -17.68
N ARG A 18 0.65 11.29 -18.93
CA ARG A 18 -0.25 11.67 -20.02
C ARG A 18 -1.15 10.52 -20.49
N ASN A 19 -0.81 9.29 -20.11
CA ASN A 19 -1.57 8.09 -20.42
C ASN A 19 -2.38 7.59 -19.21
N ALA A 20 -2.63 8.47 -18.23
CA ALA A 20 -3.51 8.15 -17.11
C ALA A 20 -4.86 7.65 -17.63
N ILE A 21 -5.33 6.54 -17.05
CA ILE A 21 -6.59 5.89 -17.46
C ILE A 21 -7.74 6.88 -17.29
N GLU A 22 -8.60 6.99 -18.29
CA GLU A 22 -9.85 7.73 -18.21
C GLU A 22 -10.92 6.85 -17.53
N LEU A 23 -11.56 7.39 -16.50
CA LEU A 23 -12.67 6.76 -15.80
C LEU A 23 -13.97 6.99 -16.58
N PRO A 24 -15.02 6.18 -16.34
CA PRO A 24 -16.34 6.39 -16.94
C PRO A 24 -16.97 7.77 -16.64
N THR A 25 -16.45 8.50 -15.66
CA THR A 25 -16.83 9.89 -15.35
C THR A 25 -16.26 10.91 -16.35
N GLY A 26 -15.35 10.52 -17.24
CA GLY A 26 -14.62 11.39 -18.18
C GLY A 26 -13.38 12.05 -17.58
N GLY A 27 -13.14 11.88 -16.28
CA GLY A 27 -11.92 12.33 -15.59
C GLY A 27 -10.84 11.26 -15.60
N THR A 28 -9.61 11.64 -15.25
CA THR A 28 -8.51 10.68 -15.08
C THR A 28 -8.71 9.80 -13.84
N VAL A 29 -7.97 8.69 -13.74
CA VAL A 29 -7.95 7.82 -12.56
C VAL A 29 -7.53 8.55 -11.28
N PHE A 30 -6.91 9.73 -11.38
CA PHE A 30 -6.57 10.55 -10.24
C PHE A 30 -7.77 11.37 -9.71
N GLU A 31 -8.79 11.60 -10.52
CA GLU A 31 -10.03 12.29 -10.15
C GLU A 31 -11.01 11.32 -9.49
N GLN A 32 -10.75 10.99 -8.23
CA GLN A 32 -11.49 9.94 -7.54
C GLN A 32 -12.92 10.36 -7.19
N PRO A 33 -13.95 9.58 -7.58
CA PRO A 33 -15.34 9.88 -7.25
C PRO A 33 -15.60 9.92 -5.73
N ALA A 34 -16.41 10.87 -5.31
CA ALA A 34 -16.82 11.10 -3.93
C ALA A 34 -18.34 11.32 -3.83
N ALA A 35 -18.81 11.72 -2.64
CA ALA A 35 -20.24 11.88 -2.37
C ALA A 35 -20.88 12.94 -3.28
N ALA A 36 -22.17 12.75 -3.60
CA ALA A 36 -22.97 13.70 -4.37
C ALA A 36 -22.38 14.10 -5.74
N GLY A 37 -21.63 13.20 -6.38
CA GLY A 37 -21.04 13.45 -7.70
C GLY A 37 -19.80 14.35 -7.69
N SER A 38 -19.28 14.69 -6.50
CA SER A 38 -18.00 15.39 -6.37
C SER A 38 -16.81 14.47 -6.67
N THR A 39 -15.64 15.05 -6.90
CA THR A 39 -14.37 14.34 -7.08
C THR A 39 -13.32 14.86 -6.12
N VAL A 40 -12.34 14.02 -5.79
CA VAL A 40 -11.17 14.38 -4.99
C VAL A 40 -9.92 14.10 -5.80
N LEU A 41 -9.16 15.16 -6.05
CA LEU A 41 -7.84 15.10 -6.68
C LEU A 41 -6.76 14.73 -5.65
N PRO A 42 -5.60 14.21 -6.09
CA PRO A 42 -4.43 14.11 -5.22
C PRO A 42 -4.03 15.48 -4.69
N PHE A 43 -3.69 15.57 -3.40
CA PHE A 43 -3.31 16.83 -2.76
C PHE A 43 -2.04 16.70 -1.90
N PRO A 44 -1.21 17.76 -1.78
CA PRO A 44 -0.04 17.72 -0.92
C PRO A 44 -0.40 17.49 0.55
N VAL A 45 0.30 16.58 1.21
CA VAL A 45 0.10 16.28 2.62
C VAL A 45 0.33 17.49 3.51
N ARG A 46 1.27 18.38 3.17
CA ARG A 46 1.63 19.54 3.98
C ARG A 46 0.44 20.45 4.24
N GLY A 47 -0.33 20.76 3.20
CA GLY A 47 -1.54 21.58 3.33
C GLY A 47 -2.59 20.91 4.24
N ALA A 48 -2.78 19.59 4.09
CA ALA A 48 -3.69 18.84 4.95
C ALA A 48 -3.22 18.74 6.41
N ALA A 49 -1.91 18.63 6.64
CA ALA A 49 -1.32 18.59 7.97
C ALA A 49 -1.43 19.96 8.67
N GLU A 50 -1.17 21.05 7.95
CA GLU A 50 -1.37 22.42 8.42
C GLU A 50 -2.82 22.68 8.82
N GLU A 51 -3.78 22.30 7.96
CA GLU A 51 -5.21 22.44 8.25
C GLU A 51 -5.64 21.64 9.49
N GLN A 52 -5.10 20.42 9.64
CA GLN A 52 -5.40 19.56 10.79
C GLN A 52 -4.57 19.90 12.04
N LYS A 53 -3.64 20.86 11.97
CA LYS A 53 -2.69 21.20 13.05
C LYS A 53 -1.92 19.97 13.55
N LYS A 54 -1.44 19.15 12.61
CA LYS A 54 -0.67 17.93 12.88
C LYS A 54 0.71 18.01 12.26
N ASP A 55 1.62 17.20 12.79
CA ASP A 55 2.88 16.93 12.12
C ASP A 55 2.61 16.22 10.79
N LEU A 56 3.33 16.61 9.73
CA LEU A 56 3.20 16.02 8.40
C LEU A 56 3.56 14.53 8.39
N GLN A 57 4.38 14.07 9.33
CA GLN A 57 4.73 12.67 9.51
C GLN A 57 3.63 11.87 10.21
N TYR A 58 2.67 12.54 10.86
CA TYR A 58 1.57 11.91 11.58
C TYR A 58 0.30 11.84 10.72
N ILE A 59 0.37 11.05 9.65
CA ILE A 59 -0.80 10.72 8.83
C ILE A 59 -1.58 9.58 9.50
N GLY A 60 -2.88 9.78 9.65
CA GLY A 60 -3.78 8.77 10.23
C GLY A 60 -3.83 7.49 9.39
N ALA A 61 -3.93 6.34 10.07
CA ALA A 61 -4.12 5.06 9.41
C ALA A 61 -5.45 5.02 8.63
N LEU A 62 -5.43 4.38 7.47
CA LEU A 62 -6.60 4.12 6.64
C LEU A 62 -6.96 2.63 6.66
N ASP A 63 -8.13 2.26 6.14
CA ASP A 63 -8.52 0.87 6.02
C ASP A 63 -7.58 0.13 5.05
N HIS A 64 -6.97 -0.97 5.47
CA HIS A 64 -6.13 -1.85 4.65
C HIS A 64 -6.65 -3.30 4.64
N SER A 65 -7.90 -3.52 5.06
CA SER A 65 -8.54 -4.83 5.09
C SER A 65 -8.77 -5.40 3.69
N TRP A 66 -9.02 -6.71 3.62
CA TRP A 66 -9.48 -7.39 2.39
C TRP A 66 -10.70 -6.72 1.75
N ASN A 67 -11.72 -6.41 2.57
CA ASN A 67 -12.97 -5.81 2.08
C ASN A 67 -12.74 -4.37 1.62
N GLY A 68 -11.98 -3.57 2.38
CA GLY A 68 -11.61 -2.21 1.99
C GLY A 68 -10.76 -2.17 0.72
N GLY A 69 -9.82 -3.12 0.58
CA GLY A 69 -9.02 -3.30 -0.62
C GLY A 69 -9.86 -3.63 -1.85
N ALA A 70 -10.77 -4.60 -1.74
CA ALA A 70 -11.70 -4.96 -2.82
C ALA A 70 -12.61 -3.80 -3.22
N LYS A 71 -13.09 -3.02 -2.24
CA LYS A 71 -13.90 -1.82 -2.50
C LYS A 71 -13.08 -0.74 -3.22
N ALA A 72 -11.85 -0.47 -2.78
CA ALA A 72 -10.97 0.50 -3.42
C ALA A 72 -10.61 0.10 -4.86
N TRP A 73 -10.40 -1.20 -5.11
CA TRP A 73 -10.12 -1.75 -6.43
C TRP A 73 -11.25 -1.48 -7.45
N GLY A 74 -12.50 -1.35 -6.99
CA GLY A 74 -13.61 -0.91 -7.84
C GLY A 74 -13.89 -1.85 -9.03
N GLY A 75 -13.69 -3.16 -8.85
CA GLY A 75 -13.84 -4.14 -9.93
C GLY A 75 -12.83 -3.99 -11.08
N GLY A 76 -11.68 -3.38 -10.82
CA GLY A 76 -10.64 -3.13 -11.82
C GLY A 76 -10.53 -1.67 -12.27
N TRP A 77 -11.55 -0.85 -12.01
CA TRP A 77 -11.55 0.56 -12.40
C TRP A 77 -10.70 1.46 -11.53
N MET A 78 -10.26 1.00 -10.35
CA MET A 78 -9.45 1.78 -9.42
C MET A 78 -10.10 3.11 -9.01
N ASN A 79 -11.44 3.16 -8.96
CA ASN A 79 -12.25 4.36 -8.69
C ASN A 79 -13.00 4.30 -7.35
N GLY A 80 -12.66 3.35 -6.48
CA GLY A 80 -13.35 3.12 -5.21
C GLY A 80 -12.69 3.76 -3.99
N TRP A 81 -11.58 4.49 -4.17
CA TRP A 81 -10.67 4.85 -3.08
C TRP A 81 -11.33 5.71 -1.99
N ILE A 82 -12.07 6.75 -2.35
CA ILE A 82 -12.71 7.65 -1.36
C ILE A 82 -13.77 6.90 -0.55
N SER A 83 -14.59 6.10 -1.25
CA SER A 83 -15.64 5.32 -0.60
C SER A 83 -15.10 4.24 0.36
N ALA A 84 -13.87 3.78 0.12
CA ALA A 84 -13.21 2.75 0.93
C ALA A 84 -12.34 3.33 2.04
N LYS A 85 -11.65 4.45 1.79
CA LYS A 85 -10.54 4.94 2.61
C LYS A 85 -10.58 6.45 2.87
N THR A 86 -11.69 7.13 2.57
CA THR A 86 -11.88 8.60 2.71
C THR A 86 -10.96 9.44 1.81
N ALA A 87 -11.13 10.77 1.82
CA ALA A 87 -10.29 11.69 1.07
C ALA A 87 -8.80 11.64 1.45
N ALA A 88 -8.48 11.25 2.68
CA ALA A 88 -7.10 11.16 3.15
C ALA A 88 -6.23 10.18 2.33
N THR A 89 -6.84 9.22 1.62
CA THR A 89 -6.11 8.32 0.70
C THR A 89 -5.50 9.04 -0.50
N MET A 90 -5.90 10.28 -0.78
CA MET A 90 -5.43 11.11 -1.90
C MET A 90 -4.31 12.07 -1.49
N ALA A 91 -3.93 12.11 -0.21
CA ALA A 91 -2.76 12.86 0.21
C ALA A 91 -1.51 12.29 -0.47
N TYR A 92 -0.50 13.12 -0.75
CA TYR A 92 0.81 12.66 -1.20
C TYR A 92 1.94 13.53 -0.62
N TYR A 93 3.12 12.93 -0.52
CA TYR A 93 4.37 13.61 -0.25
C TYR A 93 5.04 14.09 -1.53
N ASP A 94 5.81 15.17 -1.43
CA ASP A 94 6.80 15.53 -2.43
C ASP A 94 8.23 15.49 -1.87
N ARG A 95 9.21 15.78 -2.73
CA ARG A 95 10.64 15.77 -2.39
C ARG A 95 10.98 16.56 -1.13
N ARG A 96 10.26 17.65 -0.84
CA ARG A 96 10.52 18.53 0.30
C ARG A 96 10.08 17.88 1.61
N ASP A 97 9.11 16.96 1.56
CA ASP A 97 8.57 16.29 2.74
C ASP A 97 9.38 15.04 3.11
N ILE A 98 9.91 14.33 2.11
CA ILE A 98 10.65 13.07 2.27
C ILE A 98 11.96 13.06 1.45
N PRO A 99 12.88 14.02 1.67
CA PRO A 99 14.06 14.22 0.81
C PRO A 99 14.93 12.96 0.68
N LEU A 100 15.16 12.23 1.78
CA LEU A 100 15.94 10.98 1.74
C LEU A 100 15.36 9.94 0.77
N HIS A 101 14.03 9.79 0.72
CA HIS A 101 13.38 8.83 -0.17
C HIS A 101 13.58 9.21 -1.65
N TYR A 102 13.53 10.51 -1.95
CA TYR A 102 13.76 11.02 -3.30
C TYR A 102 15.23 10.91 -3.69
N GLU A 103 16.18 11.17 -2.79
CA GLU A 103 17.61 10.96 -3.06
C GLU A 103 17.92 9.50 -3.36
N LEU A 104 17.30 8.56 -2.65
CA LEU A 104 17.41 7.13 -2.95
C LEU A 104 16.83 6.79 -4.33
N ALA A 105 15.66 7.36 -4.67
CA ALA A 105 15.00 7.13 -5.96
C ALA A 105 15.76 7.76 -7.14
N ASP A 106 16.48 8.86 -6.93
CA ASP A 106 17.33 9.48 -7.96
C ASP A 106 18.67 8.74 -8.15
N THR A 107 19.19 8.14 -7.07
CA THR A 107 20.49 7.47 -7.09
C THR A 107 20.39 6.03 -7.60
N PHE A 108 19.28 5.35 -7.30
CA PHE A 108 19.08 3.93 -7.58
C PHE A 108 17.84 3.68 -8.45
N THR A 109 17.64 2.42 -8.81
CA THR A 109 16.47 2.02 -9.60
C THR A 109 15.18 2.11 -8.79
N VAL A 110 14.18 2.79 -9.36
CA VAL A 110 12.80 2.77 -8.88
C VAL A 110 11.93 1.86 -9.76
N CYS A 111 11.14 0.99 -9.12
CA CYS A 111 10.19 0.11 -9.81
C CYS A 111 8.77 0.69 -9.72
N ASP A 112 8.37 1.51 -10.69
CA ASP A 112 7.05 2.15 -10.74
C ASP A 112 5.88 1.21 -11.13
N ALA A 113 6.20 -0.08 -11.34
CA ALA A 113 5.26 -1.17 -11.63
C ALA A 113 5.25 -2.23 -10.51
N TYR A 114 5.73 -1.90 -9.32
CA TYR A 114 5.81 -2.84 -8.20
C TYR A 114 4.52 -2.81 -7.37
N HIS A 115 3.90 -3.98 -7.21
CA HIS A 115 2.62 -4.12 -6.52
C HIS A 115 2.71 -5.10 -5.36
N SER A 116 1.89 -4.86 -4.33
CA SER A 116 1.56 -5.89 -3.35
C SER A 116 0.97 -7.11 -4.05
N SER A 117 1.25 -8.32 -3.54
CA SER A 117 0.75 -9.55 -4.16
C SER A 117 -0.78 -9.64 -4.13
N ILE A 118 -1.41 -9.05 -3.11
CA ILE A 118 -2.87 -9.03 -2.94
C ILE A 118 -3.34 -7.73 -2.25
N HIS A 119 -4.53 -7.26 -2.62
CA HIS A 119 -5.16 -6.03 -2.11
C HIS A 119 -5.71 -6.20 -0.69
N THR A 120 -4.83 -6.37 0.30
CA THR A 120 -5.24 -6.62 1.68
C THR A 120 -4.16 -6.23 2.69
N SER A 121 -4.35 -6.69 3.92
CA SER A 121 -3.61 -6.38 5.13
C SER A 121 -2.12 -6.76 5.05
N THR A 122 -1.40 -6.49 6.14
CA THR A 122 0.04 -6.72 6.27
C THR A 122 0.42 -8.19 6.21
N SER A 123 -0.17 -9.04 7.07
CA SER A 123 0.24 -10.44 7.21
C SER A 123 0.15 -11.23 5.90
N PRO A 124 -0.92 -11.14 5.09
CA PRO A 124 -1.02 -11.89 3.84
C PRO A 124 0.03 -11.47 2.80
N ASN A 125 0.38 -10.18 2.73
CA ASN A 125 1.44 -9.70 1.85
C ASN A 125 2.85 -10.09 2.36
N ARG A 126 3.06 -10.13 3.68
CA ARG A 126 4.30 -10.69 4.27
C ARG A 126 4.40 -12.20 4.02
N ASN A 127 3.29 -12.93 4.06
CA ASN A 127 3.26 -14.36 3.70
C ASN A 127 3.76 -14.55 2.27
N HIS A 128 3.28 -13.72 1.32
CA HIS A 128 3.81 -13.74 -0.05
C HIS A 128 5.29 -13.37 -0.14
N LEU A 129 5.74 -12.33 0.56
CA LEU A 129 7.15 -11.95 0.59
C LEU A 129 8.05 -13.11 1.04
N TRP A 130 7.66 -13.81 2.10
CA TRP A 130 8.49 -14.85 2.71
C TRP A 130 8.30 -16.24 2.12
N SER A 131 7.17 -16.54 1.47
CA SER A 131 6.85 -17.90 1.03
C SER A 131 6.29 -17.99 -0.39
N GLY A 132 5.99 -16.86 -1.03
CA GLY A 132 5.27 -16.81 -2.30
C GLY A 132 3.80 -17.19 -2.19
N LYS A 133 3.25 -17.40 -0.98
CA LYS A 133 1.90 -17.93 -0.75
C LYS A 133 1.20 -17.19 0.39
N THR A 134 -0.12 -17.03 0.28
CA THR A 134 -1.01 -16.91 1.44
C THR A 134 -2.09 -17.99 1.34
N GLY A 135 -2.35 -18.67 2.45
CA GLY A 135 -3.20 -19.86 2.50
C GLY A 135 -4.43 -19.68 3.37
N PHE A 136 -4.56 -20.58 4.34
CA PHE A 136 -5.64 -20.58 5.31
C PHE A 136 -5.06 -20.39 6.71
N GLU A 137 -5.84 -19.74 7.56
CA GLU A 137 -5.64 -19.71 9.00
C GLU A 137 -5.94 -21.10 9.59
N ALA A 138 -5.42 -21.39 10.79
CA ALA A 138 -5.64 -22.68 11.46
C ALA A 138 -7.13 -23.00 11.74
N ASN A 139 -7.98 -21.96 11.78
CA ASN A 139 -9.44 -22.10 11.90
C ASN A 139 -10.15 -22.41 10.57
N GLY A 140 -9.40 -22.61 9.47
CA GLY A 140 -9.91 -22.94 8.15
C GLY A 140 -10.37 -21.73 7.31
N LYS A 141 -10.32 -20.50 7.82
CA LYS A 141 -10.63 -19.29 7.03
C LYS A 141 -9.46 -18.89 6.15
N ARG A 142 -9.70 -18.10 5.10
CA ARG A 142 -8.62 -17.57 4.26
C ARG A 142 -7.76 -16.58 5.06
N ALA A 143 -6.43 -16.70 4.93
CA ALA A 143 -5.46 -15.81 5.55
C ALA A 143 -5.40 -14.47 4.80
N VAL A 144 -6.42 -13.64 5.02
CA VAL A 144 -6.58 -12.30 4.41
C VAL A 144 -6.58 -11.18 5.47
N GLY A 145 -6.55 -11.56 6.76
CA GLY A 145 -6.46 -10.65 7.89
C GLY A 145 -5.04 -10.54 8.44
N ASN A 146 -4.92 -9.84 9.57
CA ASN A 146 -3.67 -9.77 10.35
C ASN A 146 -3.71 -10.74 11.55
N ASP A 147 -4.37 -11.89 11.43
CA ASP A 147 -4.56 -12.87 12.51
C ASP A 147 -3.22 -13.29 13.16
N ALA A 148 -2.14 -13.34 12.36
CA ALA A 148 -0.77 -13.59 12.80
C ALA A 148 -0.19 -12.56 13.78
N TYR A 149 -0.83 -11.39 13.97
CA TYR A 149 -0.41 -10.40 14.98
C TYR A 149 -0.71 -10.85 16.41
N ASN A 150 -1.56 -11.87 16.59
CA ASN A 150 -1.77 -12.48 17.88
C ASN A 150 -0.60 -13.42 18.23
N GLU A 151 0.62 -12.90 18.30
CA GLU A 151 1.87 -13.68 18.35
C GLU A 151 1.92 -14.71 19.50
N GLY A 152 1.25 -14.42 20.62
CA GLY A 152 1.17 -15.34 21.76
C GLY A 152 0.16 -16.49 21.62
N THR A 153 -0.74 -16.45 20.65
CA THR A 153 -1.83 -17.43 20.49
C THR A 153 -2.02 -17.96 19.08
N HIS A 154 -1.43 -17.29 18.08
CA HIS A 154 -1.49 -17.72 16.71
C HIS A 154 -0.59 -18.95 16.51
N PRO A 155 -1.12 -20.09 16.03
CA PRO A 155 -0.36 -21.35 15.95
C PRO A 155 0.70 -21.36 14.84
N GLY A 156 0.79 -20.28 14.05
CA GLY A 156 1.64 -20.20 12.86
C GLY A 156 0.94 -20.74 11.62
N TYR A 157 1.67 -20.71 10.51
CA TYR A 157 1.21 -21.19 9.21
C TYR A 157 1.88 -22.53 8.86
N ASP A 158 1.18 -23.38 8.12
CA ASP A 158 1.62 -24.75 7.80
C ASP A 158 2.51 -24.86 6.55
N TRP A 159 2.82 -23.74 5.90
CA TRP A 159 3.64 -23.71 4.68
C TRP A 159 5.05 -23.18 4.93
N SER A 160 6.00 -23.71 4.16
CA SER A 160 7.41 -23.34 4.30
C SER A 160 7.73 -21.96 3.74
N THR A 161 8.63 -21.26 4.41
CA THR A 161 9.21 -19.98 4.04
C THR A 161 10.52 -20.12 3.26
N TYR A 162 10.98 -19.03 2.67
CA TYR A 162 12.29 -18.91 2.03
C TYR A 162 13.42 -19.06 3.04
N ALA A 163 13.25 -18.54 4.27
CA ALA A 163 14.23 -18.68 5.34
C ALA A 163 14.46 -20.15 5.73
N GLU A 164 13.41 -20.95 5.88
CA GLU A 164 13.54 -22.39 6.17
C GLU A 164 14.23 -23.17 5.03
N ARG A 165 14.05 -22.72 3.78
CA ARG A 165 14.78 -23.30 2.63
C ARG A 165 16.27 -22.96 2.69
N LEU A 166 16.61 -21.73 3.07
CA LEU A 166 18.01 -21.32 3.29
C LEU A 166 18.65 -22.13 4.42
N GLU A 167 17.96 -22.25 5.57
CA GLU A 167 18.40 -23.04 6.71
C GLU A 167 18.69 -24.50 6.31
N LYS A 168 17.74 -25.16 5.64
CA LYS A 168 17.90 -26.54 5.17
C LYS A 168 19.06 -26.71 4.18
N ALA A 169 19.37 -25.66 3.42
CA ALA A 169 20.50 -25.63 2.48
C ALA A 169 21.84 -25.26 3.15
N GLY A 170 21.87 -25.11 4.48
CA GLY A 170 23.06 -24.70 5.23
C GLY A 170 23.52 -23.26 4.92
N ARG A 171 22.57 -22.38 4.54
CA ARG A 171 22.84 -20.97 4.25
C ARG A 171 22.46 -20.11 5.45
N SER A 172 23.38 -19.29 5.92
CA SER A 172 23.11 -18.38 7.04
C SER A 172 22.07 -17.33 6.65
N TRP A 173 21.16 -17.06 7.57
CA TRP A 173 20.16 -15.99 7.46
C TRP A 173 19.85 -15.44 8.85
N ARG A 174 19.31 -14.23 8.89
CA ARG A 174 18.89 -13.55 10.12
C ARG A 174 17.70 -12.64 9.83
N THR A 175 16.82 -12.49 10.81
CA THR A 175 15.80 -11.43 10.85
C THR A 175 16.23 -10.37 11.86
N TYR A 176 16.14 -9.11 11.48
CA TYR A 176 16.39 -7.97 12.36
C TYR A 176 15.07 -7.24 12.54
N THR A 177 14.56 -7.20 13.76
CA THR A 177 13.33 -6.49 14.14
C THR A 177 13.59 -5.72 15.43
N GLU A 178 12.91 -4.59 15.59
CA GLU A 178 12.79 -3.88 16.85
C GLU A 178 11.79 -4.59 17.78
N TRP A 179 11.96 -4.41 19.09
CA TRP A 179 11.16 -5.03 20.16
C TRP A 179 10.03 -4.11 20.62
#